data_AF-A0A554MEN6-F1
#
_entry.id   AF-A0A554MEN6-F1
#
_cell.length_a   1.000
_cell.length_b   1.000
_cell.length_c   1.000
_cell.angle_alpha   90.00
_cell.angle_beta   90.00
_cell.angle_gamma   90.00
#
_symmetry.space_group_name_H-M   'P 1'
#
loop_
_entity.id
_entity.type
_entity.pdbx_description
1 polymer ?
#
loop_
_entity_poly.entity_id
_entity_poly.type
_entity_poly.pdbx_seq_one_letter_code
_entity_poly.pdbx_strand_id
1 'polypeptide(L)'
;MENEQNKNKITEIFIPRETTTTNGPLPEIEAPQTKSTGAIIGSIIIIIVLIIGGLYLWGKQIIQTETQISLTPEQILSETDPALDSLNTQGTSTKITNIEADLNTTDLNNLDKELKNIDTELGL
;
A
#
# COMPACT_ATOMS: atom_id res chain seq x y z
N MET A 1 -92.69 28.32 52.35
CA MET A 1 -92.13 28.32 53.71
C MET A 1 -90.77 27.64 53.63
N GLU A 2 -89.76 28.23 54.27
CA GLU A 2 -88.30 28.11 54.07
C GLU A 2 -87.69 26.82 53.52
N ASN A 3 -86.66 26.98 52.67
CA ASN A 3 -85.54 26.04 52.61
C ASN A 3 -84.18 26.75 52.80
N GLU A 4 -83.95 27.29 53.99
CA GLU A 4 -82.57 27.52 54.44
C GLU A 4 -81.94 26.18 54.85
N GLN A 5 -80.95 25.71 54.11
CA GLN A 5 -79.66 25.27 54.66
C GLN A 5 -78.65 25.10 53.52
N ASN A 6 -77.96 26.19 53.22
CA ASN A 6 -76.56 26.17 52.79
C ASN A 6 -75.72 25.49 53.87
N LYS A 7 -74.95 24.44 53.56
CA LYS A 7 -73.56 24.29 54.03
C LYS A 7 -72.67 23.60 52.99
N ASN A 8 -71.91 24.43 52.28
CA ASN A 8 -70.48 24.24 51.95
C ASN A 8 -70.14 23.22 50.84
N LYS A 9 -70.19 23.67 49.58
CA LYS A 9 -69.24 23.18 48.57
C LYS A 9 -68.37 24.35 48.11
N ILE A 10 -67.12 24.28 48.56
CA ILE A 10 -66.05 25.25 48.33
C ILE A 10 -65.88 25.47 46.83
N THR A 11 -65.96 26.73 46.44
CA THR A 11 -65.64 27.27 45.12
C THR A 11 -64.16 27.00 44.82
N GLU A 12 -63.87 26.06 43.92
CA GLU A 12 -62.56 26.05 43.28
C GLU A 12 -62.55 27.13 42.21
N ILE A 13 -61.87 28.22 42.55
CA ILE A 13 -61.60 29.33 41.65
C ILE A 13 -60.66 28.79 40.57
N PHE A 14 -61.13 28.81 39.33
CA PHE A 14 -60.34 28.59 38.13
C PHE A 14 -59.21 29.64 38.08
N ILE A 15 -57.98 29.22 38.37
CA ILE A 15 -56.79 30.05 38.13
C ILE A 15 -56.25 29.67 36.76
N PRO A 16 -56.25 30.58 35.76
CA PRO A 16 -55.58 30.31 34.50
C PRO A 16 -54.09 30.13 34.77
N ARG A 17 -53.55 28.97 34.41
CA ARG A 17 -52.11 28.71 34.44
C ARG A 17 -51.46 29.63 33.41
N GLU A 18 -50.83 30.69 33.90
CA GLU A 18 -49.85 31.50 33.16
C GLU A 18 -48.90 30.57 32.40
N THR A 19 -48.83 30.74 31.08
CA THR A 19 -47.85 30.09 30.23
C THR A 19 -46.47 30.64 30.57
N THR A 20 -45.72 29.94 31.41
CA THR A 20 -44.28 30.14 31.47
C THR A 20 -43.69 29.60 30.17
N THR A 21 -43.42 30.52 29.23
CA THR A 21 -42.48 30.31 28.12
C THR A 21 -41.12 30.02 28.73
N THR A 22 -40.86 28.74 29.01
CA THR A 22 -39.51 28.26 29.25
C THR A 22 -38.86 28.07 27.87
N ASN A 23 -37.95 28.98 27.52
CA ASN A 23 -37.04 28.82 26.38
C ASN A 23 -35.99 27.75 26.72
N GLY A 24 -36.45 26.53 27.01
CA GLY A 24 -35.61 25.35 27.13
C GLY A 24 -35.36 24.75 25.75
N PRO A 25 -34.16 24.20 25.45
CA PRO A 25 -33.92 23.49 24.22
C PRO A 25 -34.98 22.38 24.03
N LEU A 26 -35.61 22.36 22.86
CA LEU A 26 -36.53 21.32 22.45
C LEU A 26 -35.85 19.94 22.64
N PRO A 27 -36.53 18.91 23.15
CA PRO A 27 -35.95 17.58 23.18
C PRO A 27 -35.54 17.18 21.76
N GLU A 28 -34.25 16.97 21.56
CA GLU A 28 -33.68 16.46 20.33
C GLU A 28 -34.19 15.03 20.15
N ILE A 29 -35.10 14.84 19.19
CA ILE A 29 -35.51 13.51 18.76
C ILE A 29 -34.32 12.95 17.99
N GLU A 30 -33.48 12.15 18.65
CA GLU A 30 -32.43 11.39 17.98
C GLU A 30 -33.08 10.52 16.90
N ALA A 31 -32.83 10.85 15.64
CA ALA A 31 -33.27 10.03 14.53
C ALA A 31 -32.60 8.64 14.65
N PRO A 32 -33.35 7.53 14.46
CA PRO A 32 -32.79 6.20 14.58
C PRO A 32 -31.65 6.03 13.58
N GLN A 33 -30.45 5.77 14.10
CA GLN A 33 -29.25 5.58 13.30
C GLN A 33 -29.38 4.25 12.55
N THR A 34 -29.88 4.28 11.32
CA THR A 34 -30.00 3.09 10.49
C THR A 34 -28.60 2.58 10.16
N LYS A 35 -28.26 1.38 10.65
CA LYS A 35 -26.99 0.72 10.35
C LYS A 35 -26.84 0.61 8.83
N SER A 36 -25.83 1.26 8.26
CA SER A 36 -25.60 1.27 6.81
C SER A 36 -25.01 -0.06 6.36
N THR A 37 -25.89 -1.02 6.09
CA THR A 37 -25.54 -2.34 5.54
C THR A 37 -24.79 -2.19 4.21
N GLY A 38 -25.09 -1.15 3.42
CA GLY A 38 -24.39 -0.86 2.16
C GLY A 38 -22.90 -0.56 2.36
N ALA A 39 -22.52 0.19 3.40
CA ALA A 39 -21.11 0.45 3.70
C ALA A 39 -20.38 -0.84 4.11
N ILE A 40 -21.05 -1.73 4.85
CA ILE A 40 -20.50 -3.01 5.27
C ILE A 40 -20.25 -3.92 4.05
N ILE A 41 -21.25 -4.07 3.17
CA ILE A 41 -21.09 -4.86 1.94
C ILE A 41 -20.03 -4.25 1.03
N GLY A 42 -20.01 -2.92 0.86
CA GLY A 42 -19.01 -2.23 0.07
C GLY A 42 -17.59 -2.46 0.58
N SER A 43 -17.38 -2.41 1.90
CA SER A 43 -16.09 -2.68 2.52
C SER A 43 -15.62 -4.12 2.25
N ILE A 44 -16.51 -5.10 2.29
CA ILE A 44 -16.17 -6.51 2.03
C ILE A 44 -15.67 -6.68 0.60
N ILE A 45 -16.35 -6.06 -0.38
CA ILE A 45 -15.95 -6.12 -1.79
C ILE A 45 -14.56 -5.50 -1.99
N ILE A 46 -14.29 -4.34 -1.39
CA ILE A 46 -12.98 -3.68 -1.46
C ILE A 46 -11.88 -4.58 -0.90
N ILE A 47 -12.12 -5.22 0.26
CA ILE A 47 -11.15 -6.14 0.88
C ILE A 47 -10.84 -7.32 -0.05
N ILE A 48 -11.85 -7.92 -0.69
CA ILE A 48 -11.65 -9.03 -1.63
C ILE A 48 -10.79 -8.58 -2.82
N VAL A 49 -11.06 -7.41 -3.39
CA VAL A 49 -10.27 -6.85 -4.49
C VAL A 49 -8.82 -6.60 -4.07
N LEU A 50 -8.57 -6.10 -2.86
CA LEU A 50 -7.21 -5.90 -2.34
C LEU A 50 -6.46 -7.21 -2.11
N ILE A 51 -7.14 -8.25 -1.61
CA ILE A 51 -6.54 -9.58 -1.45
C ILE A 51 -6.14 -10.14 -2.81
N ILE A 52 -7.04 -10.10 -3.80
CA ILE A 52 -6.77 -10.60 -5.15
C ILE A 52 -5.65 -9.78 -5.81
N GLY A 53 -5.70 -8.44 -5.71
CA GLY A 53 -4.67 -7.55 -6.26
C GLY A 53 -3.30 -7.77 -5.62
N GLY A 54 -3.26 -7.93 -4.29
CA GLY A 54 -2.04 -8.24 -3.54
C GLY A 54 -1.46 -9.60 -3.92
N LEU A 55 -2.30 -10.65 -3.98
CA LEU A 55 -1.88 -11.99 -4.41
C LEU A 55 -1.46 -12.04 -5.88
N TYR A 56 -2.08 -11.25 -6.76
CA TYR A 56 -1.71 -11.16 -8.18
C TYR A 56 -0.32 -10.54 -8.35
N LEU A 57 -0.05 -9.43 -7.66
CA LEU A 57 1.25 -8.77 -7.66
C LEU A 57 2.34 -9.67 -7.04
N TRP A 58 2.04 -10.33 -5.92
CA TRP A 58 2.99 -11.22 -5.25
C TRP A 58 3.27 -12.49 -6.05
N GLY A 59 2.24 -13.13 -6.61
CA GLY A 59 2.38 -14.34 -7.43
C GLY A 59 3.20 -14.12 -8.70
N LYS A 60 3.10 -12.95 -9.33
CA LYS A 60 3.92 -12.58 -10.50
C LYS A 60 5.42 -12.59 -10.18
N GLN A 61 5.81 -12.16 -8.98
CA GLN A 61 7.22 -12.07 -8.59
C GLN A 61 7.84 -13.45 -8.33
N ILE A 62 7.07 -14.40 -7.79
CA ILE A 62 7.54 -15.77 -7.55
C ILE A 62 7.82 -16.49 -8.88
N ILE A 63 6.91 -16.38 -9.86
CA ILE A 63 7.07 -17.01 -11.19
C ILE A 63 8.26 -16.43 -11.96
N GLN A 64 8.53 -15.12 -11.82
CA GLN A 64 9.68 -14.48 -12.44
C GLN A 64 11.02 -14.94 -11.83
N THR A 65 11.02 -15.41 -10.59
CA THR A 65 12.24 -15.87 -9.90
C THR A 65 12.59 -17.32 -10.28
N GLU A 66 11.60 -18.12 -10.70
CA GLU A 66 11.79 -19.49 -11.21
C GLU A 66 12.22 -19.56 -12.68
N THR A 67 12.21 -18.44 -13.41
CA THR A 67 12.79 -18.38 -14.77
C THR A 67 14.29 -18.05 -14.73
N GLN A 68 15.01 -18.55 -13.71
CA GLN A 68 16.44 -18.72 -13.83
C GLN A 68 16.65 -19.94 -14.71
N ILE A 69 16.83 -19.68 -16.00
CA ILE A 69 17.35 -20.68 -16.93
C ILE A 69 18.71 -21.07 -16.36
N SER A 70 18.77 -22.23 -15.71
CA SER A 70 20.04 -22.82 -15.30
C SER A 70 20.79 -23.15 -16.58
N LEU A 71 21.70 -22.27 -16.97
CA LEU A 71 22.59 -22.48 -18.11
C LEU A 71 23.42 -23.73 -17.80
N THR A 72 23.51 -24.65 -18.74
CA THR A 72 24.44 -25.77 -18.58
C THR A 72 25.87 -25.24 -18.70
N PRO A 73 26.88 -25.90 -18.09
CA PRO A 73 28.28 -25.49 -18.22
C PRO A 73 28.73 -25.31 -19.68
N GLU A 74 28.18 -26.09 -20.62
CA GLU A 74 28.46 -25.96 -22.05
C GLU A 74 27.88 -24.67 -22.64
N GLN A 75 26.75 -24.18 -22.14
CA GLN A 75 26.15 -22.91 -22.59
C GLN A 75 26.96 -21.72 -22.08
N ILE A 76 27.39 -21.75 -20.82
CA ILE A 76 28.27 -20.73 -20.21
C ILE A 76 29.58 -20.59 -21.00
N LEU A 77 30.23 -21.71 -21.32
CA LEU A 77 31.48 -21.71 -22.08
C LEU A 77 31.33 -21.28 -23.55
N SER A 78 30.10 -21.30 -24.08
CA SER A 78 29.81 -20.93 -25.46
C SER A 78 29.40 -19.46 -25.61
N GLU A 79 29.14 -18.76 -24.51
CA GLU A 79 28.83 -17.33 -24.54
C GLU A 79 30.10 -16.51 -24.73
N THR A 80 30.03 -15.51 -25.60
CA THR A 80 31.11 -14.54 -25.81
C THR A 80 30.99 -13.46 -24.74
N ASP A 81 32.03 -13.29 -23.94
CA ASP A 81 32.14 -12.18 -22.97
C ASP A 81 32.87 -10.99 -23.62
N PRO A 82 32.14 -9.95 -24.07
CA PRO A 82 32.73 -8.79 -24.71
C PRO A 82 33.61 -7.96 -23.76
N ALA A 83 33.39 -8.05 -22.44
CA ALA A 83 34.23 -7.37 -21.47
C ALA A 83 35.59 -8.07 -21.37
N LEU A 84 35.60 -9.40 -21.31
CA LEU A 84 36.82 -10.20 -21.36
C LEU A 84 37.59 -9.96 -22.67
N ASP A 85 36.91 -9.90 -23.81
CA ASP A 85 37.53 -9.58 -25.11
C ASP A 85 38.19 -8.21 -25.09
N SER A 86 37.53 -7.20 -24.52
CA SER A 86 38.10 -5.85 -24.37
C SER A 86 39.36 -5.86 -23.52
N LEU A 87 39.35 -6.59 -22.39
CA LEU A 87 40.52 -6.72 -21.52
C LEU A 87 41.69 -7.48 -22.17
N ASN A 88 41.39 -8.41 -23.09
CA ASN A 88 42.39 -9.16 -23.85
C ASN A 88 43.07 -8.35 -24.96
N THR A 89 42.63 -7.11 -25.24
CA THR A 89 43.23 -6.26 -26.29
C THR A 89 44.54 -5.57 -25.89
N GLN A 90 44.98 -5.72 -24.64
CA GLN A 90 46.19 -5.09 -24.12
C GLN A 90 47.47 -5.54 -24.87
N GLY A 91 48.40 -4.60 -25.04
CA GLY A 91 49.67 -4.86 -25.69
C GLY A 91 50.59 -5.80 -24.90
N THR A 92 51.52 -6.46 -25.60
CA THR A 92 52.59 -7.28 -24.99
C THR A 92 53.89 -6.52 -24.78
N SER A 93 53.89 -5.20 -25.03
CA SER A 93 55.10 -4.40 -25.03
C SER A 93 55.52 -3.98 -23.63
N THR A 94 56.81 -4.00 -23.35
CA THR A 94 57.39 -3.56 -22.07
C THR A 94 57.92 -2.12 -22.10
N LYS A 95 57.65 -1.38 -23.19
CA LYS A 95 58.01 0.05 -23.29
C LYS A 95 57.04 0.89 -22.46
N ILE A 96 57.56 1.84 -21.67
CA ILE A 96 56.74 2.71 -20.81
C ILE A 96 55.62 3.42 -21.58
N THR A 97 55.92 3.98 -22.75
CA THR A 97 54.92 4.68 -23.58
C THR A 97 53.77 3.78 -24.01
N ASN A 98 54.02 2.47 -24.18
CA ASN A 98 53.01 1.51 -24.59
C ASN A 98 52.18 1.06 -23.38
N ILE A 99 52.81 0.87 -22.21
CA ILE A 99 52.11 0.58 -20.95
C ILE A 99 51.17 1.73 -20.58
N GLU A 100 51.62 2.98 -20.73
CA GLU A 100 50.76 4.15 -20.50
C GLU A 100 49.58 4.18 -21.47
N ALA A 101 49.79 3.82 -22.73
CA ALA A 101 48.70 3.72 -23.70
C ALA A 101 47.70 2.62 -23.32
N ASP A 102 48.19 1.41 -23.00
CA ASP A 102 47.35 0.28 -22.59
C ASP A 102 46.50 0.64 -21.37
N LEU A 103 47.12 1.22 -20.31
CA LEU A 103 46.42 1.64 -19.10
C LEU A 103 45.35 2.71 -19.33
N ASN A 104 45.56 3.63 -20.28
CA ASN A 104 44.57 4.64 -20.64
C ASN A 104 43.39 4.05 -21.42
N THR A 105 43.59 2.91 -22.08
CA THR A 105 42.55 2.21 -22.84
C THR A 105 41.84 1.12 -22.06
N THR A 106 42.39 0.67 -20.92
CA THR A 106 41.73 -0.30 -20.05
C THR A 106 40.46 0.31 -19.44
N ASP A 107 39.30 -0.16 -19.90
CA ASP A 107 37.99 0.23 -19.37
C ASP A 107 37.62 -0.62 -18.15
N LEU A 108 37.44 0.03 -16.98
CA LEU A 108 37.01 -0.59 -15.73
C LEU A 108 35.67 -0.02 -15.23
N ASN A 109 35.00 0.82 -16.02
CA ASN A 109 33.81 1.54 -15.58
C ASN A 109 32.62 0.61 -15.27
N ASN A 110 32.64 -0.60 -15.82
CA ASN A 110 31.57 -1.59 -15.67
C ASN A 110 31.93 -2.78 -14.79
N LEU A 111 33.12 -2.79 -14.16
CA LEU A 111 33.61 -3.95 -13.41
C LEU A 111 32.65 -4.37 -12.28
N ASP A 112 32.07 -3.41 -11.56
CA ASP A 112 31.09 -3.70 -10.50
C ASP A 112 29.83 -4.39 -11.04
N LYS A 113 29.40 -4.00 -12.25
CA LYS A 113 28.24 -4.59 -12.91
C LYS A 113 28.56 -6.00 -13.41
N GLU A 114 29.75 -6.19 -13.95
CA GLU A 114 30.23 -7.49 -14.44
C GLU A 114 30.38 -8.49 -13.28
N LEU A 115 30.99 -8.09 -12.17
CA LEU A 115 31.10 -8.93 -10.97
C LEU A 115 29.72 -9.36 -10.45
N LYS A 116 28.75 -8.44 -10.42
CA LYS A 116 27.37 -8.75 -10.04
C LYS A 116 26.68 -9.73 -11.01
N ASN A 117 27.00 -9.64 -12.31
CA ASN A 117 26.47 -10.58 -13.29
C ASN A 117 27.01 -11.99 -13.03
N ILE A 118 28.29 -12.12 -12.69
CA ILE A 118 28.91 -13.41 -12.32
C ILE A 118 28.24 -14.01 -11.07
N ASP A 119 28.01 -13.20 -10.03
CA ASP A 119 27.30 -13.66 -8.83
C ASP A 119 25.90 -14.19 -9.20
N THR A 120 25.21 -13.48 -10.09
CA THR A 120 23.87 -13.87 -10.58
C THR A 120 23.92 -15.17 -11.40
N GLU A 121 24.94 -15.34 -12.24
CA GLU A 121 25.12 -16.53 -13.09
C GLU A 121 25.51 -17.77 -12.26
N LEU A 122 26.33 -17.59 -11.23
CA LEU A 122 26.78 -18.66 -10.34
C LEU A 122 25.81 -18.92 -9.17
N GLY A 123 24.79 -18.09 -9.00
CA GLY A 123 23.80 -18.19 -7.93
C GLY A 123 24.39 -17.96 -6.53
N LEU A 124 25.37 -17.06 -6.42
CA LEU A 124 26.07 -16.68 -5.17
C LEU A 124 25.44 -15.48 -4.46
#